data_AF-A0A088MYQ8-F1
#
_entry.id   AF-A0A088MYQ8-F1
#
_cell.length_a   1.000
_cell.length_b   1.000
_cell.length_c   1.000
_cell.angle_alpha   90.00
_cell.angle_beta   90.00
_cell.angle_gamma   90.00
#
_symmetry.space_group_name_H-M   'P 1'
#
loop_
_entity.id
_entity.type
_entity.pdbx_description
1 polymer ?
#
loop_
_entity_poly.entity_id
_entity_poly.type
_entity_poly.pdbx_seq_one_letter_code
_entity_poly.pdbx_strand_id
1 'polypeptide(L)'
;HRPKERSKPGGKQLITGEVLLVPELSFMTGIPEKTKKDFRSLKELTMHINVSSHQHTHSIKQLLKNIISNPESLKELSRWGLEISSEIPLIKGRTLPLETICLQSSSFATGSDLSWSREIVRDFSISPIPLNIWAVFYPRRCADQAKQLFETFKKVAGPIGLRLEQPMFVELRDDRTESYVRSIHCQLTSEPNMQLVVCIMVGNRDDLYSAIKKLCCVKSPIPSQAINIRTISNPMKLKSIAQKILLQMNSKLGGELWTVNIPLKHLMVVGVDVHHDTSKKHQSVMGFVASVNSSLTRWYSRVTFQTPTEELISGFRVCLLAALQKYHEVNHNLPEKIVVYRDGVSDGQLKVVEQHEIPQLIKCFEIFPGYEPKLVFIVVQKRISTTLYSWCANNFETPPPGTILDHTITHKDWVDFYLMAHHIRQGCGFPTHYILLYNTANLTPDHLQRLTFKMCHLYWNWPGTIRVPAPCKYAHKLAFLSGQYLHSEPAIQLSDKLFFL
;
A
#
# COMPACT_ATOMS: atom_id res chain seq x y z
N HIS A 1 -25.69 17.97 14.58
CA HIS A 1 -25.78 18.50 13.20
C HIS A 1 -27.26 18.63 12.86
N ARG A 2 -27.83 19.84 12.81
CA ARG A 2 -29.17 20.04 12.24
C ARG A 2 -29.02 20.15 10.71
N PRO A 3 -29.70 19.34 9.89
CA PRO A 3 -29.67 19.52 8.45
C PRO A 3 -30.48 20.77 8.07
N LYS A 4 -29.95 21.60 7.16
CA LYS A 4 -30.69 22.71 6.55
C LYS A 4 -31.73 22.14 5.56
N GLU A 5 -32.95 22.68 5.63
CA GLU A 5 -34.10 22.32 4.81
C GLU A 5 -33.86 22.59 3.32
N ARG A 6 -34.12 21.58 2.48
CA ARG A 6 -34.38 21.76 1.04
C ARG A 6 -35.78 21.21 0.78
N SER A 7 -36.76 22.09 0.62
CA SER A 7 -38.12 21.75 0.19
C SER A 7 -38.12 21.43 -1.31
N LYS A 8 -38.43 20.18 -1.69
CA LYS A 8 -38.87 19.86 -3.06
C LYS A 8 -40.41 19.73 -3.06
N PRO A 9 -41.12 20.31 -4.05
CA PRO A 9 -42.55 20.10 -4.19
C PRO A 9 -42.81 18.74 -4.85
N GLY A 10 -43.51 17.85 -4.14
CA GLY A 10 -43.96 16.56 -4.69
C GLY A 10 -43.74 15.37 -3.75
N GLY A 11 -44.65 15.20 -2.78
CA GLY A 11 -45.07 13.87 -2.31
C GLY A 11 -44.06 13.00 -1.57
N LYS A 12 -43.65 13.42 -0.36
CA LYS A 12 -43.50 12.59 0.86
C LYS A 12 -43.21 13.56 2.01
N GLN A 13 -44.03 13.53 3.07
CA GLN A 13 -43.73 14.26 4.30
C GLN A 13 -42.32 13.84 4.76
N LEU A 14 -41.37 14.78 4.73
CA LEU A 14 -40.12 14.59 5.46
C LEU A 14 -40.52 14.45 6.93
N ILE A 15 -40.20 13.31 7.54
CA ILE A 15 -40.37 13.10 8.97
C ILE A 15 -39.42 14.08 9.67
N THR A 16 -39.89 15.29 9.91
CA THR A 16 -39.21 16.30 10.73
C THR A 16 -39.56 16.01 12.17
N GLY A 17 -38.81 15.10 12.78
CA GLY A 17 -38.96 14.69 14.17
C GLY A 17 -37.75 13.88 14.65
N GLU A 18 -37.60 13.75 15.97
CA GLU A 18 -36.61 12.83 16.54
C GLU A 18 -37.01 11.39 16.20
N VAL A 19 -36.11 10.68 15.53
CA VAL A 19 -36.28 9.25 15.25
C VAL A 19 -35.74 8.49 16.45
N LEU A 20 -36.65 8.02 17.32
CA LEU A 20 -36.31 7.16 18.45
C LEU A 20 -36.24 5.72 17.96
N LEU A 21 -35.05 5.11 18.07
CA LEU A 21 -34.82 3.72 17.71
C LEU A 21 -34.92 2.84 18.95
N VAL A 22 -35.70 1.77 18.88
CA VAL A 22 -35.79 0.77 19.95
C VAL A 22 -34.54 -0.14 19.85
N PRO A 23 -33.68 -0.21 20.87
CA PRO A 23 -32.44 -1.00 20.81
C PRO A 23 -32.68 -2.49 20.52
N GLU A 24 -33.77 -3.06 21.04
CA GLU A 24 -34.13 -4.48 20.80
C GLU A 24 -34.47 -4.78 19.33
N LEU A 25 -34.87 -3.77 18.56
CA LEU A 25 -35.15 -3.86 17.12
C LEU A 25 -34.00 -3.30 16.28
N SER A 26 -32.92 -2.84 16.92
CA SER A 26 -31.79 -2.18 16.27
C SER A 26 -30.57 -3.07 16.27
N PHE A 27 -30.16 -3.50 15.08
CA PHE A 27 -28.98 -4.32 14.90
C PHE A 27 -27.81 -3.48 14.40
N MET A 28 -26.63 -3.64 15.01
CA MET A 28 -25.41 -3.07 14.45
C MET A 28 -25.09 -3.77 13.14
N THR A 29 -24.96 -3.00 12.06
CA THR A 29 -24.57 -3.50 10.74
C THR A 29 -23.05 -3.47 10.57
N GLY A 30 -22.55 -4.27 9.62
CA GLY A 30 -21.12 -4.42 9.36
C GLY A 30 -20.43 -5.47 10.24
N ILE A 31 -19.14 -5.68 10.02
CA ILE A 31 -18.35 -6.68 10.74
C ILE A 31 -17.77 -6.03 12.01
N PRO A 32 -18.10 -6.52 13.22
CA PRO A 32 -17.56 -5.98 14.46
C PRO A 32 -16.03 -6.08 14.52
N GLU A 33 -15.37 -5.09 15.14
CA GLU A 33 -13.90 -5.08 15.30
C GLU A 33 -13.36 -6.31 16.03
N LYS A 34 -14.12 -6.86 17.00
CA LYS A 34 -13.76 -8.11 17.68
C LYS A 34 -13.67 -9.28 16.71
N THR A 35 -14.64 -9.40 15.80
CA THR A 35 -14.67 -10.44 14.75
C THR A 35 -13.57 -10.24 13.71
N LYS A 36 -13.19 -8.99 13.40
CA LYS A 36 -12.03 -8.70 12.53
C LYS A 36 -10.70 -9.13 13.15
N LYS A 37 -10.58 -9.07 14.48
CA LYS A 37 -9.38 -9.49 15.22
C LYS A 37 -9.30 -11.01 15.43
N ASP A 38 -10.43 -11.71 15.42
CA ASP A 38 -10.46 -13.17 15.46
C ASP A 38 -10.22 -13.78 14.07
N PHE A 39 -9.03 -14.35 13.89
CA PHE A 39 -8.63 -14.95 12.63
C PHE A 39 -9.51 -16.15 12.22
N ARG A 40 -10.11 -16.88 13.16
CA ARG A 40 -10.98 -18.04 12.83
C ARG A 40 -12.30 -17.56 12.25
N SER A 41 -12.99 -16.68 12.97
CA SER A 41 -14.26 -16.10 12.51
C SER A 41 -14.09 -15.34 11.20
N LEU A 42 -13.00 -14.57 11.05
CA LEU A 42 -12.72 -13.87 9.79
C LEU A 42 -12.44 -14.86 8.66
N LYS A 43 -11.72 -15.97 8.90
CA LYS A 43 -11.47 -16.99 7.88
C LYS A 43 -12.77 -17.65 7.42
N GLU A 44 -13.65 -18.04 8.35
CA GLU A 44 -14.97 -18.60 8.01
C GLU A 44 -15.83 -17.61 7.22
N LEU A 45 -15.90 -16.36 7.67
CA LEU A 45 -16.61 -15.30 6.95
C LEU A 45 -16.02 -15.09 5.55
N THR A 46 -14.69 -15.09 5.44
CA THR A 46 -13.97 -14.92 4.17
C THR A 46 -14.25 -16.08 3.21
N MET A 47 -14.43 -17.31 3.70
CA MET A 47 -14.81 -18.45 2.85
C MET A 47 -16.21 -18.28 2.22
N HIS A 48 -17.11 -17.55 2.88
CA HIS A 48 -18.44 -17.24 2.35
C HIS A 48 -18.45 -15.97 1.47
N ILE A 49 -17.60 -14.99 1.77
CA ILE A 49 -17.52 -13.72 1.03
C ILE A 49 -16.68 -13.85 -0.26
N ASN A 50 -15.64 -14.68 -0.26
CA ASN A 50 -14.75 -14.84 -1.41
C ASN A 50 -15.39 -15.78 -2.45
N VAL A 51 -16.32 -15.22 -3.20
CA VAL A 51 -17.02 -15.90 -4.28
C VAL A 51 -16.08 -16.08 -5.48
N SER A 52 -16.03 -17.28 -6.06
CA SER A 52 -15.23 -17.53 -7.26
C SER A 52 -15.79 -16.80 -8.49
N SER A 53 -14.97 -16.60 -9.53
CA SER A 53 -15.43 -15.98 -10.79
C SER A 53 -16.66 -16.68 -11.39
N HIS A 54 -16.72 -18.02 -11.34
CA HIS A 54 -17.87 -18.79 -11.77
C HIS A 54 -19.11 -18.56 -10.89
N GLN A 55 -18.98 -18.64 -9.56
CA GLN A 55 -20.11 -18.42 -8.66
C GLN A 55 -20.64 -16.99 -8.78
N HIS A 56 -19.76 -16.00 -8.88
CA HIS A 56 -20.15 -14.60 -8.97
C HIS A 56 -20.86 -14.29 -10.28
N THR A 57 -20.36 -14.81 -11.41
CA THR A 57 -21.04 -14.66 -12.71
C THR A 57 -22.38 -15.38 -12.74
N HIS A 58 -22.50 -16.54 -12.09
CA HIS A 58 -23.78 -17.23 -11.93
C HIS A 58 -24.79 -16.38 -11.13
N SER A 59 -24.37 -15.80 -10.00
CA SER A 59 -25.22 -14.90 -9.19
C SER A 59 -25.66 -13.66 -9.97
N ILE A 60 -24.78 -13.05 -10.78
CA ILE A 60 -25.14 -11.92 -11.66
C ILE A 60 -26.19 -12.37 -12.70
N LYS A 61 -25.96 -13.50 -13.39
CA LYS A 61 -26.91 -14.03 -14.38
C LYS A 61 -28.27 -14.35 -13.76
N GLN A 62 -28.28 -14.88 -12.54
CA GLN A 62 -29.51 -15.15 -11.80
C GLN A 62 -30.25 -13.85 -11.43
N LEU A 63 -29.52 -12.82 -11.00
CA LEU A 63 -30.10 -11.50 -10.73
C LEU A 63 -30.72 -10.89 -12.00
N LEU A 64 -30.02 -10.94 -13.13
CA LEU A 64 -30.54 -10.47 -14.42
C LEU A 64 -31.81 -11.25 -14.81
N LYS A 65 -31.79 -12.57 -14.68
CA LYS A 65 -32.96 -13.42 -14.93
C LYS A 65 -34.15 -13.02 -14.06
N ASN A 66 -33.93 -12.79 -12.77
CA ASN A 66 -34.99 -12.39 -11.84
C ASN A 66 -35.59 -11.02 -12.21
N ILE A 67 -34.75 -10.05 -12.59
CA ILE A 67 -35.20 -8.72 -13.02
C ILE A 67 -36.04 -8.83 -14.30
N ILE A 68 -35.56 -9.56 -15.30
CA ILE A 68 -36.24 -9.72 -16.60
C ILE A 68 -37.51 -10.55 -16.45
N SER A 69 -37.55 -11.54 -15.55
CA SER A 69 -38.75 -12.35 -15.34
C SER A 69 -39.85 -11.66 -14.53
N ASN A 70 -39.54 -10.55 -13.85
CA ASN A 70 -40.50 -9.83 -13.02
C ASN A 70 -41.31 -8.83 -13.88
N PRO A 71 -42.64 -8.99 -14.00
CA PRO A 71 -43.47 -8.13 -14.84
C PRO A 71 -43.52 -6.68 -14.35
N GLU A 72 -43.39 -6.43 -13.04
CA GLU A 72 -43.36 -5.07 -12.49
C GLU A 72 -42.08 -4.34 -12.90
N SER A 73 -40.93 -5.02 -12.83
CA SER A 73 -39.64 -4.48 -13.26
C SER A 73 -39.65 -4.16 -14.76
N LEU A 74 -40.17 -5.05 -15.60
CA LEU A 74 -40.29 -4.83 -17.04
C LEU A 74 -41.22 -3.67 -17.38
N LYS A 75 -42.35 -3.57 -16.68
CA LYS A 75 -43.29 -2.45 -16.84
C LYS A 75 -42.64 -1.11 -16.52
N GLU A 76 -41.85 -1.05 -15.44
CA GLU A 76 -41.13 0.19 -15.10
C GLU A 76 -40.03 0.49 -16.12
N LEU A 77 -39.21 -0.47 -16.52
CA LEU A 77 -38.16 -0.27 -17.53
C LEU A 77 -38.73 0.22 -18.87
N SER A 78 -39.77 -0.46 -19.37
CA SER A 78 -40.45 -0.09 -20.62
C SER A 78 -41.12 1.28 -20.56
N ARG A 79 -41.63 1.71 -19.40
CA ARG A 79 -42.17 3.06 -19.20
C ARG A 79 -41.11 4.14 -19.45
N TRP A 80 -39.84 3.87 -19.14
CA TRP A 80 -38.71 4.74 -19.43
C TRP A 80 -38.08 4.50 -20.81
N GLY A 81 -38.60 3.56 -21.60
CA GLY A 81 -38.02 3.16 -22.89
C GLY A 81 -36.67 2.46 -22.75
N LEU A 82 -36.40 1.83 -21.60
CA LEU A 82 -35.13 1.17 -21.29
C LEU A 82 -35.26 -0.35 -21.42
N GLU A 83 -34.16 -0.99 -21.81
CA GLU A 83 -34.00 -2.43 -21.86
C GLU A 83 -32.66 -2.81 -21.20
N ILE A 84 -32.65 -3.92 -20.45
CA ILE A 84 -31.45 -4.45 -19.82
C ILE A 84 -31.01 -5.70 -20.59
N SER A 85 -29.76 -5.71 -21.05
CA SER A 85 -29.19 -6.90 -21.69
C SER A 85 -29.14 -8.09 -20.72
N SER A 86 -29.45 -9.28 -21.23
CA SER A 86 -29.39 -10.54 -20.49
C SER A 86 -27.98 -11.13 -20.38
N GLU A 87 -27.01 -10.56 -21.10
CA GLU A 87 -25.65 -11.06 -21.20
C GLU A 87 -24.64 -10.13 -20.52
N ILE A 88 -23.55 -10.73 -20.03
CA ILE A 88 -22.40 -9.98 -19.53
C ILE A 88 -21.62 -9.48 -20.76
N PRO A 89 -21.39 -8.16 -20.90
CA PRO A 89 -20.68 -7.62 -22.06
C PRO A 89 -19.30 -8.26 -22.24
N LEU A 90 -19.05 -8.81 -23.42
CA LEU A 90 -17.73 -9.34 -23.79
C LEU A 90 -16.89 -8.21 -24.38
N ILE A 91 -15.75 -7.92 -23.76
CA ILE A 91 -14.89 -6.80 -24.12
C ILE A 91 -13.47 -7.31 -24.33
N LYS A 92 -12.80 -6.81 -25.37
CA LYS A 92 -11.41 -7.20 -25.69
C LYS A 92 -10.42 -6.42 -24.82
N GLY A 93 -9.87 -7.07 -23.80
CA GLY A 93 -8.74 -6.52 -23.04
C GLY A 93 -7.39 -6.74 -23.75
N ARG A 94 -6.34 -6.15 -23.18
CA ARG A 94 -4.94 -6.42 -23.56
C ARG A 94 -4.17 -6.94 -22.36
N THR A 95 -3.17 -7.79 -22.58
CA THR A 95 -2.26 -8.23 -21.51
C THR A 95 -0.89 -7.61 -21.73
N LEU A 96 -0.38 -6.87 -20.76
CA LEU A 96 0.96 -6.31 -20.79
C LEU A 96 2.02 -7.41 -20.74
N PRO A 97 3.19 -7.20 -21.38
CA PRO A 97 4.29 -8.15 -21.30
C PRO A 97 4.81 -8.29 -19.87
N LEU A 98 5.34 -9.48 -19.57
CA LEU A 98 6.00 -9.76 -18.30
C LEU A 98 7.27 -8.92 -18.15
N GLU A 99 7.59 -8.55 -16.92
CA GLU A 99 8.73 -7.70 -16.61
C GLU A 99 9.96 -8.51 -16.22
N THR A 100 11.13 -7.91 -16.44
CA THR A 100 12.41 -8.47 -15.97
C THR A 100 12.78 -7.82 -14.65
N ILE A 101 13.01 -8.65 -13.62
CA ILE A 101 13.52 -8.21 -12.33
C ILE A 101 15.04 -8.15 -12.41
N CYS A 102 15.61 -7.02 -12.01
CA CYS A 102 17.05 -6.76 -12.00
C CYS A 102 17.56 -6.76 -10.55
N LEU A 103 18.62 -7.53 -10.31
CA LEU A 103 19.42 -7.57 -9.09
C LEU A 103 20.75 -6.86 -9.33
N GLN A 104 21.75 -7.07 -8.46
CA GLN A 104 23.05 -6.40 -8.59
C GLN A 104 23.80 -6.76 -9.89
N SER A 105 23.91 -8.06 -10.17
CA SER A 105 24.68 -8.61 -11.29
C SER A 105 23.84 -9.46 -12.24
N SER A 106 22.64 -9.86 -11.83
CA SER A 106 21.78 -10.76 -12.57
C SER A 106 20.40 -10.15 -12.83
N SER A 107 19.70 -10.72 -13.81
CA SER A 107 18.32 -10.37 -14.13
C SER A 107 17.56 -11.61 -14.56
N PHE A 108 16.28 -11.68 -14.25
CA PHE A 108 15.42 -12.80 -14.62
C PHE A 108 14.03 -12.33 -15.00
N ALA A 109 13.40 -13.02 -15.95
CA ALA A 109 12.01 -12.76 -16.31
C ALA A 109 11.06 -13.31 -15.22
N THR A 110 9.99 -12.59 -14.91
CA THR A 110 8.97 -13.08 -13.98
C THR A 110 8.21 -14.28 -14.57
N GLY A 111 7.89 -15.28 -13.75
CA GLY A 111 7.01 -16.38 -14.12
C GLY A 111 5.54 -15.95 -14.28
N SER A 112 4.68 -16.88 -14.72
CA SER A 112 3.24 -16.64 -14.91
C SER A 112 2.49 -16.32 -13.62
N ASP A 113 2.99 -16.78 -12.48
CA ASP A 113 2.46 -16.50 -11.15
C ASP A 113 2.90 -15.14 -10.59
N LEU A 114 3.78 -14.42 -11.29
CA LEU A 114 4.38 -13.14 -10.90
C LEU A 114 4.91 -13.15 -9.45
N SER A 115 5.56 -14.24 -9.06
CA SER A 115 6.22 -14.39 -7.76
C SER A 115 7.68 -14.77 -7.96
N TRP A 116 8.58 -14.08 -7.25
CA TRP A 116 10.03 -14.26 -7.36
C TRP A 116 10.70 -14.45 -6.00
N SER A 117 9.99 -15.10 -5.08
CA SER A 117 10.47 -15.36 -3.71
C SER A 117 11.74 -16.20 -3.65
N ARG A 118 12.00 -17.05 -4.67
CA ARG A 118 13.13 -17.99 -4.68
C ARG A 118 14.37 -17.35 -5.30
N GLU A 119 14.16 -16.47 -6.25
CA GLU A 119 15.17 -15.86 -7.12
C GLU A 119 15.94 -14.78 -6.34
N ILE A 120 15.23 -13.90 -5.63
CA ILE A 120 15.85 -12.80 -4.85
C ILE A 120 16.67 -13.26 -3.63
N VAL A 121 16.55 -14.53 -3.24
CA VAL A 121 17.30 -15.10 -2.12
C VAL A 121 18.48 -15.95 -2.58
N ARG A 122 18.73 -16.02 -3.90
CA ARG A 122 19.84 -16.75 -4.51
C ARG A 122 20.97 -15.85 -4.98
N ASP A 123 20.68 -14.57 -5.17
CA ASP A 123 21.61 -13.58 -5.69
C ASP A 123 21.64 -12.31 -4.84
N PHE A 124 22.67 -11.52 -5.06
CA PHE A 124 22.93 -10.32 -4.28
C PHE A 124 21.88 -9.24 -4.57
N SER A 125 21.38 -8.63 -3.49
CA SER A 125 20.57 -7.41 -3.59
C SER A 125 21.37 -6.30 -4.29
N ILE A 126 20.70 -5.37 -4.96
CA ILE A 126 21.35 -4.24 -5.68
C ILE A 126 22.36 -3.50 -4.79
N SER A 127 21.97 -3.18 -3.56
CA SER A 127 22.84 -2.52 -2.57
C SER A 127 22.50 -3.02 -1.17
N PRO A 128 23.15 -4.09 -0.67
CA PRO A 128 22.95 -4.56 0.68
C PRO A 128 23.72 -3.67 1.69
N ILE A 129 23.10 -3.38 2.83
CA ILE A 129 23.74 -2.62 3.91
C ILE A 129 24.30 -3.58 4.95
N PRO A 130 25.63 -3.61 5.18
CA PRO A 130 26.22 -4.41 6.25
C PRO A 130 25.64 -4.07 7.62
N LEU A 131 25.22 -5.10 8.36
CA LEU A 131 24.66 -4.96 9.70
C LEU A 131 25.72 -5.35 10.73
N ASN A 132 26.46 -4.35 11.20
CA ASN A 132 27.60 -4.48 12.09
C ASN A 132 27.22 -4.33 13.57
N ILE A 133 26.43 -3.30 13.90
CA ILE A 133 26.06 -2.96 15.28
C ILE A 133 24.55 -2.98 15.40
N TRP A 134 24.01 -4.04 16.02
CA TRP A 134 22.57 -4.24 16.18
C TRP A 134 22.28 -5.09 17.41
N ALA A 135 21.05 -4.98 17.91
CA ALA A 135 20.63 -5.67 19.14
C ALA A 135 19.32 -6.44 18.95
N VAL A 136 19.21 -7.58 19.63
CA VAL A 136 18.01 -8.42 19.68
C VAL A 136 17.51 -8.46 21.12
N PHE A 137 16.32 -7.89 21.35
CA PHE A 137 15.62 -7.85 22.62
C PHE A 137 14.57 -8.95 22.67
N TYR A 138 14.61 -9.77 23.72
CA TYR A 138 13.70 -10.90 23.88
C TYR A 138 13.49 -11.22 25.37
N PRO A 139 12.30 -11.69 25.79
CA PRO A 139 12.09 -12.22 27.14
C PRO A 139 12.87 -13.52 27.34
N ARG A 140 13.31 -13.83 28.57
CA ARG A 140 14.07 -15.04 28.90
C ARG A 140 13.51 -16.34 28.31
N ARG A 141 12.18 -16.51 28.29
CA ARG A 141 11.49 -17.67 27.70
C ARG A 141 11.64 -17.83 26.18
N CYS A 142 12.18 -16.82 25.50
CA CYS A 142 12.36 -16.76 24.04
C CYS A 142 13.83 -16.93 23.61
N ALA A 143 14.74 -17.23 24.55
CA ALA A 143 16.18 -17.26 24.30
C ALA A 143 16.57 -18.27 23.20
N ASP A 144 15.98 -19.46 23.22
CA ASP A 144 16.28 -20.50 22.22
C ASP A 144 15.80 -20.09 20.83
N GLN A 145 14.61 -19.49 20.71
CA GLN A 145 14.07 -19.00 19.44
C GLN A 145 14.90 -17.83 18.90
N ALA A 146 15.39 -16.94 19.77
CA ALA A 146 16.28 -15.85 19.38
C ALA A 146 17.60 -16.39 18.80
N LYS A 147 18.22 -17.36 19.47
CA LYS A 147 19.45 -18.03 19.01
C LYS A 147 19.23 -18.77 17.70
N GLN A 148 18.18 -19.60 17.61
CA GLN A 148 17.85 -20.35 16.39
C GLN A 148 17.57 -19.43 15.19
N LEU A 149 16.90 -18.30 15.42
CA LEU A 149 16.67 -17.30 14.39
C LEU A 149 17.99 -16.72 13.87
N PHE A 150 18.90 -16.34 14.77
CA PHE A 150 20.21 -15.81 14.37
C PHE A 150 21.08 -16.85 13.65
N GLU A 151 21.09 -18.10 14.10
CA GLU A 151 21.75 -19.20 13.38
C GLU A 151 21.17 -19.40 11.99
N THR A 152 19.86 -19.22 11.84
CA THR A 152 19.21 -19.27 10.53
C THR A 152 19.60 -18.06 9.68
N PHE A 153 19.66 -16.85 10.24
CA PHE A 153 20.12 -15.65 9.54
C PHE A 153 21.52 -15.83 8.96
N LYS A 154 22.48 -16.32 9.75
CA LYS A 154 23.84 -16.60 9.27
C LYS A 154 23.86 -17.51 8.04
N LYS A 155 22.98 -18.51 7.99
CA LYS A 155 22.87 -19.45 6.85
C LYS A 155 22.24 -18.83 5.60
N VAL A 156 21.38 -17.82 5.73
CA VAL A 156 20.61 -17.26 4.61
C VAL A 156 21.08 -15.89 4.14
N ALA A 157 21.91 -15.19 4.91
CA ALA A 157 22.35 -13.84 4.60
C ALA A 157 23.38 -13.77 3.46
N GLY A 158 24.29 -14.75 3.40
CA GLY A 158 25.35 -14.83 2.38
C GLY A 158 24.82 -14.77 0.94
N PRO A 159 23.86 -15.64 0.54
CA PRO A 159 23.28 -15.61 -0.81
C PRO A 159 22.62 -14.28 -1.19
N ILE A 160 22.12 -13.50 -0.22
CA ILE A 160 21.48 -12.20 -0.44
C ILE A 160 22.52 -11.06 -0.51
N GLY A 161 23.80 -11.36 -0.22
CA GLY A 161 24.89 -10.39 -0.12
C GLY A 161 24.90 -9.60 1.18
N LEU A 162 24.13 -10.01 2.19
CA LEU A 162 24.02 -9.28 3.45
C LEU A 162 25.07 -9.77 4.45
N ARG A 163 26.04 -8.91 4.80
CA ARG A 163 26.98 -9.18 5.90
C ARG A 163 26.28 -8.90 7.24
N LEU A 164 26.24 -9.92 8.09
CA LEU A 164 25.64 -9.86 9.42
C LEU A 164 26.69 -10.18 10.49
N GLU A 165 27.00 -9.21 11.34
CA GLU A 165 27.79 -9.42 12.56
C GLU A 165 26.91 -9.98 13.68
N GLN A 166 27.54 -10.51 14.74
CA GLN A 166 26.82 -11.05 15.89
C GLN A 166 26.06 -9.94 16.64
N PRO A 167 24.74 -10.08 16.85
CA PRO A 167 23.97 -9.08 17.57
C PRO A 167 24.29 -9.09 19.06
N MET A 168 24.07 -7.94 19.70
CA MET A 168 23.94 -7.86 21.15
C MET A 168 22.61 -8.50 21.57
N PHE A 169 22.68 -9.67 22.19
CA PHE A 169 21.52 -10.34 22.76
C PHE A 169 21.18 -9.72 24.11
N VAL A 170 20.04 -9.04 24.19
CA VAL A 170 19.56 -8.39 25.41
C VAL A 170 18.37 -9.17 25.96
N GLU A 171 18.64 -9.99 26.97
CA GLU A 171 17.61 -10.75 27.68
C GLU A 171 16.80 -9.84 28.62
N LEU A 172 15.48 -9.87 28.47
CA LEU A 172 14.54 -9.11 29.29
C LEU A 172 14.02 -9.97 30.45
N ARG A 173 13.88 -9.32 31.61
CA ARG A 173 13.40 -9.92 32.87
C ARG A 173 11.95 -10.41 32.76
N ASP A 174 11.13 -9.67 32.03
CA ASP A 174 9.72 -9.96 31.76
C ASP A 174 9.34 -9.44 30.35
N ASP A 175 8.07 -9.59 29.98
CA ASP A 175 7.53 -9.12 28.71
C ASP A 175 6.73 -7.81 28.83
N ARG A 176 6.91 -7.03 29.91
CA ARG A 176 6.20 -5.75 30.12
C ARG A 176 6.72 -4.67 29.17
N THR A 177 5.83 -3.74 28.80
CA THR A 177 6.16 -2.63 27.88
C THR A 177 7.33 -1.79 28.39
N GLU A 178 7.32 -1.46 29.67
CA GLU A 178 8.37 -0.66 30.31
C GLU A 178 9.73 -1.35 30.22
N SER A 179 9.79 -2.66 30.43
CA SER A 179 11.03 -3.44 30.35
C SER A 179 11.66 -3.38 28.96
N TYR A 180 10.87 -3.48 27.89
CA TYR A 180 11.36 -3.28 26.52
C TYR A 180 11.84 -1.85 26.30
N VAL A 181 10.97 -0.87 26.56
CA VAL A 181 11.25 0.55 26.28
C VAL A 181 12.50 1.01 27.04
N ARG A 182 12.61 0.66 28.32
CA ARG A 182 13.77 1.00 29.16
C ARG A 182 15.04 0.34 28.66
N SER A 183 15.00 -0.97 28.39
CA SER A 183 16.19 -1.71 27.93
C SER A 183 16.68 -1.23 26.57
N ILE A 184 15.75 -0.97 25.63
CA ILE A 184 16.09 -0.40 24.32
C ILE A 184 16.71 0.97 24.50
N HIS A 185 16.09 1.85 25.28
CA HIS A 185 16.62 3.20 25.54
C HIS A 185 18.02 3.16 26.16
N CYS A 186 18.23 2.34 27.19
CA CYS A 186 19.55 2.17 27.82
C CYS A 186 20.59 1.69 26.80
N GLN A 187 20.25 0.68 25.98
CA GLN A 187 21.19 0.17 24.98
C GLN A 187 21.52 1.21 23.90
N LEU A 188 20.55 1.99 23.44
CA LEU A 188 20.77 3.07 22.47
C LEU A 188 21.60 4.22 23.07
N THR A 189 21.52 4.42 24.39
CA THR A 189 22.34 5.42 25.10
C THR A 189 23.78 4.95 25.22
N SER A 190 24.01 3.66 25.52
CA SER A 190 25.35 3.09 25.64
C SER A 190 26.04 2.91 24.29
N GLU A 191 25.28 2.56 23.24
CA GLU A 191 25.80 2.30 21.89
C GLU A 191 25.16 3.27 20.87
N PRO A 192 25.70 4.50 20.72
CA PRO A 192 25.11 5.54 19.86
C PRO A 192 25.16 5.18 18.36
N ASN A 193 26.04 4.26 17.96
CA ASN A 193 26.21 3.83 16.57
C ASN A 193 25.31 2.63 16.18
N MET A 194 24.33 2.29 17.01
CA MET A 194 23.38 1.21 16.73
C MET A 194 22.65 1.44 15.39
N GLN A 195 22.64 0.42 14.53
CA GLN A 195 22.02 0.50 13.19
C GLN A 195 20.56 0.01 13.19
N LEU A 196 20.23 -0.99 14.02
CA LEU A 196 18.92 -1.63 14.04
C LEU A 196 18.60 -2.24 15.42
N VAL A 197 17.33 -2.14 15.82
CA VAL A 197 16.78 -2.86 16.97
C VAL A 197 15.80 -3.94 16.52
N VAL A 198 16.01 -5.18 16.96
CA VAL A 198 15.08 -6.30 16.75
C VAL A 198 14.39 -6.65 18.07
N CYS A 199 13.07 -6.79 18.08
CA CYS A 199 12.27 -7.11 19.27
C CYS A 199 11.44 -8.37 19.03
N ILE A 200 11.70 -9.43 19.79
CA ILE A 200 10.92 -10.68 19.75
C ILE A 200 9.79 -10.58 20.78
N MET A 201 8.55 -10.46 20.30
CA MET A 201 7.37 -10.25 21.13
C MET A 201 6.55 -11.54 21.29
N VAL A 202 5.90 -11.68 22.45
CA VAL A 202 4.98 -12.80 22.71
C VAL A 202 3.54 -12.32 22.67
N GLY A 203 2.73 -13.00 21.85
CA GLY A 203 1.31 -12.64 21.66
C GLY A 203 1.13 -11.44 20.72
N ASN A 204 -0.13 -11.03 20.55
CA ASN A 204 -0.50 -9.88 19.72
C ASN A 204 -0.66 -8.66 20.63
N ARG A 205 0.45 -7.96 20.87
CA ARG A 205 0.51 -6.80 21.78
C ARG A 205 0.72 -5.50 21.02
N ASP A 206 -0.38 -4.95 20.51
CA ASP A 206 -0.39 -3.68 19.77
C ASP A 206 0.12 -2.51 20.63
N ASP A 207 -0.12 -2.58 21.94
CA ASP A 207 0.36 -1.60 22.92
C ASP A 207 1.89 -1.59 23.04
N LEU A 208 2.51 -2.77 23.15
CA LEU A 208 3.97 -2.93 23.15
C LEU A 208 4.58 -2.52 21.81
N TYR A 209 3.96 -2.93 20.70
CA TYR A 209 4.40 -2.54 19.36
C TYR A 209 4.37 -1.02 19.18
N SER A 210 3.28 -0.37 19.58
CA SER A 210 3.14 1.09 19.56
C SER A 210 4.22 1.77 20.40
N ALA A 211 4.49 1.28 21.61
CA ALA A 211 5.51 1.86 22.49
C ALA A 211 6.93 1.75 21.90
N ILE A 212 7.31 0.58 21.36
CA ILE A 212 8.60 0.38 20.69
C ILE A 212 8.70 1.29 19.47
N LYS A 213 7.66 1.38 18.64
CA LYS A 213 7.66 2.23 17.45
C LYS A 213 7.72 3.71 17.80
N LYS A 214 7.01 4.18 18.83
CA LYS A 214 7.14 5.57 19.32
C LYS A 214 8.56 5.87 19.80
N LEU A 215 9.19 4.94 20.54
CA LEU A 215 10.57 5.10 20.96
C LEU A 215 11.51 5.23 19.75
N CYS A 216 11.48 4.25 18.84
CA CYS A 216 12.43 4.15 17.73
C CYS A 216 12.17 5.12 16.57
N CYS A 217 10.93 5.56 16.36
CA CYS A 217 10.59 6.42 15.22
C CYS A 217 10.44 7.90 15.60
N VAL A 218 10.23 8.24 16.88
CA VAL A 218 10.00 9.62 17.33
C VAL A 218 11.09 10.09 18.29
N LYS A 219 11.39 9.32 19.34
CA LYS A 219 12.31 9.76 20.41
C LYS A 219 13.79 9.49 20.07
N SER A 220 14.08 8.31 19.56
CA SER A 220 15.44 7.83 19.28
C SER A 220 15.43 7.25 17.86
N PRO A 221 15.70 8.06 16.83
CA PRO A 221 15.46 7.72 15.42
C PRO A 221 16.35 6.56 14.95
N ILE A 222 15.84 5.35 15.04
CA ILE A 222 16.51 4.13 14.62
C ILE A 222 15.51 3.16 13.97
N PRO A 223 15.86 2.50 12.85
CA PRO A 223 15.01 1.46 12.30
C PRO A 223 14.81 0.30 13.27
N SER A 224 13.60 -0.26 13.29
CA SER A 224 13.24 -1.36 14.20
C SER A 224 12.44 -2.47 13.53
N GLN A 225 12.70 -3.71 13.96
CA GLN A 225 12.05 -4.93 13.48
C GLN A 225 11.35 -5.64 14.64
N ALA A 226 10.03 -5.70 14.60
CA ALA A 226 9.25 -6.50 15.54
C ALA A 226 9.01 -7.91 14.94
N ILE A 227 9.16 -8.95 15.76
CA ILE A 227 8.96 -10.34 15.36
C ILE A 227 8.05 -10.98 16.40
N ASN A 228 6.90 -11.50 15.98
CA ASN A 228 6.07 -12.32 16.86
C ASN A 228 6.72 -13.70 17.00
N ILE A 229 6.90 -14.18 18.23
CA ILE A 229 7.50 -15.49 18.49
C ILE A 229 6.80 -16.61 17.72
N ARG A 230 5.46 -16.55 17.60
CA ARG A 230 4.66 -17.56 16.89
C ARG A 230 5.07 -17.71 15.42
N THR A 231 5.58 -16.64 14.81
CA THR A 231 6.06 -16.64 13.43
C THR A 231 7.35 -17.44 13.29
N ILE A 232 8.23 -17.42 14.29
CA ILE A 232 9.54 -18.10 14.26
C ILE A 232 9.56 -19.43 15.04
N SER A 233 8.45 -19.82 15.69
CA SER A 233 8.36 -21.07 16.45
C SER A 233 8.30 -22.33 15.58
N ASN A 234 8.01 -22.23 14.28
CA ASN A 234 7.92 -23.41 13.40
C ASN A 234 9.24 -23.62 12.63
N PRO A 235 10.03 -24.65 12.97
CA PRO A 235 11.35 -24.87 12.37
C PRO A 235 11.29 -25.11 10.84
N MET A 236 10.25 -25.79 10.34
CA MET A 236 10.11 -26.07 8.90
C MET A 236 9.93 -24.79 8.07
N LYS A 237 9.32 -23.76 8.64
CA LYS A 237 9.07 -22.48 7.95
C LYS A 237 10.13 -21.42 8.26
N LEU A 238 10.94 -21.62 9.29
CA LEU A 238 11.88 -20.64 9.83
C LEU A 238 12.83 -20.08 8.77
N LYS A 239 13.38 -20.92 7.88
CA LYS A 239 14.28 -20.48 6.80
C LYS A 239 13.63 -19.44 5.88
N SER A 240 12.43 -19.73 5.39
CA SER A 240 11.70 -18.83 4.48
C SER A 240 11.25 -17.53 5.15
N ILE A 241 10.95 -17.60 6.45
CA ILE A 241 10.56 -16.46 7.26
C ILE A 241 11.78 -15.58 7.53
N ALA A 242 12.91 -16.19 7.90
CA ALA A 242 14.17 -15.52 8.15
C ALA A 242 14.65 -14.74 6.91
N GLN A 243 14.57 -15.34 5.72
CA GLN A 243 14.87 -14.66 4.46
C GLN A 243 14.03 -13.39 4.27
N LYS A 244 12.72 -13.47 4.46
CA LYS A 244 11.81 -12.31 4.35
C LYS A 244 12.12 -11.23 5.38
N ILE A 245 12.42 -11.62 6.62
CA ILE A 245 12.80 -10.70 7.68
C ILE A 245 14.11 -9.98 7.32
N LEU A 246 15.13 -10.69 6.79
CA LEU A 246 16.38 -10.07 6.38
C LEU A 246 16.20 -9.07 5.23
N LEU A 247 15.39 -9.41 4.22
CA LEU A 247 15.06 -8.48 3.13
C LEU A 247 14.38 -7.20 3.67
N GLN A 248 13.45 -7.37 4.62
CA GLN A 248 12.79 -6.25 5.29
C GLN A 248 13.77 -5.42 6.14
N MET A 249 14.67 -6.06 6.89
CA MET A 249 15.71 -5.39 7.68
C MET A 249 16.67 -4.60 6.77
N ASN A 250 17.12 -5.19 5.66
CA ASN A 250 17.98 -4.53 4.69
C ASN A 250 17.29 -3.28 4.10
N SER A 251 16.01 -3.40 3.70
CA SER A 251 15.22 -2.27 3.21
C SER A 251 15.08 -1.14 4.24
N LYS A 252 14.92 -1.49 5.52
CA LYS A 252 14.82 -0.53 6.64
C LYS A 252 16.11 0.22 6.92
N LEU A 253 17.25 -0.37 6.56
CA LEU A 253 18.57 0.24 6.69
C LEU A 253 18.90 1.18 5.51
N GLY A 254 18.08 1.17 4.46
CA GLY A 254 18.31 1.91 3.21
C GLY A 254 18.90 1.05 2.08
N GLY A 255 18.97 -0.26 2.27
CA GLY A 255 19.43 -1.18 1.24
C GLY A 255 18.45 -1.30 0.08
N GLU A 256 19.00 -1.55 -1.10
CA GLU A 256 18.26 -1.65 -2.37
C GLU A 256 18.15 -3.12 -2.77
N LEU A 257 16.93 -3.66 -2.86
CA LEU A 257 16.75 -5.10 -3.10
C LEU A 257 16.78 -5.45 -4.58
N TRP A 258 15.75 -5.03 -5.32
CA TRP A 258 15.59 -5.29 -6.75
C TRP A 258 14.90 -4.11 -7.44
N THR A 259 15.02 -4.06 -8.76
CA THR A 259 14.34 -3.08 -9.61
C THR A 259 13.80 -3.72 -10.90
N VAL A 260 13.16 -2.91 -11.74
CA VAL A 260 12.75 -3.27 -13.10
C VAL A 260 13.25 -2.21 -14.08
N ASN A 261 13.48 -2.59 -15.34
CA ASN A 261 13.98 -1.64 -16.33
C ASN A 261 12.93 -0.57 -16.68
N ILE A 262 13.25 0.70 -16.44
CA ILE A 262 12.39 1.86 -16.70
C ILE A 262 13.18 2.86 -17.57
N PRO A 263 12.89 2.96 -18.87
CA PRO A 263 13.66 3.77 -19.81
C PRO A 263 13.31 5.27 -19.76
N LEU A 264 13.04 5.81 -18.56
CA LEU A 264 12.73 7.22 -18.35
C LEU A 264 13.84 7.85 -17.50
N LYS A 265 14.58 8.79 -18.09
CA LYS A 265 15.62 9.54 -17.39
C LYS A 265 15.02 10.68 -16.56
N HIS A 266 15.71 11.00 -15.46
CA HIS A 266 15.38 12.09 -14.52
C HIS A 266 13.92 12.03 -14.03
N LEU A 267 13.44 10.81 -13.79
CA LEU A 267 12.09 10.54 -13.31
C LEU A 267 12.05 10.52 -11.77
N MET A 268 11.07 11.20 -11.20
CA MET A 268 10.61 11.03 -9.83
C MET A 268 9.20 10.43 -9.86
N VAL A 269 8.98 9.34 -9.13
CA VAL A 269 7.65 8.76 -8.91
C VAL A 269 7.24 8.98 -7.47
N VAL A 270 6.05 9.53 -7.28
CA VAL A 270 5.48 9.92 -5.99
C VAL A 270 4.23 9.11 -5.72
N GLY A 271 4.06 8.66 -4.48
CA GLY A 271 2.86 8.02 -3.97
C GLY A 271 2.31 8.80 -2.79
N VAL A 272 0.99 9.01 -2.79
CA VAL A 272 0.30 9.72 -1.73
C VAL A 272 -0.95 8.94 -1.33
N ASP A 273 -1.12 8.70 -0.03
CA ASP A 273 -2.29 8.05 0.55
C ASP A 273 -2.70 8.78 1.85
N VAL A 274 -4.00 8.78 2.13
CA VAL A 274 -4.55 9.42 3.33
C VAL A 274 -5.22 8.37 4.19
N HIS A 275 -4.75 8.26 5.42
CA HIS A 275 -5.35 7.42 6.44
C HIS A 275 -6.18 8.28 7.40
N HIS A 276 -7.43 7.88 7.65
CA HIS A 276 -8.28 8.52 8.66
C HIS A 276 -8.14 7.77 9.99
N ASP A 277 -7.61 8.43 11.03
CA ASP A 277 -7.53 7.86 12.37
C ASP A 277 -8.95 7.83 12.97
N THR A 278 -9.44 6.63 13.27
CA THR A 278 -10.77 6.42 13.87
C THR A 278 -10.78 6.62 15.39
N SER A 279 -9.60 6.62 16.03
CA SER A 279 -9.45 6.72 17.49
C SER A 279 -9.41 8.16 17.99
N LYS A 280 -8.75 9.05 17.23
CA LYS A 280 -8.78 10.49 17.45
C LYS A 280 -9.80 11.10 16.52
N LYS A 281 -10.96 11.48 17.08
CA LYS A 281 -12.01 12.22 16.37
C LYS A 281 -11.39 13.36 15.55
N HIS A 282 -11.35 13.16 14.22
CA HIS A 282 -11.10 14.16 13.20
C HIS A 282 -9.64 14.50 12.82
N GLN A 283 -8.67 13.59 12.94
CA GLN A 283 -7.33 13.82 12.36
C GLN A 283 -7.06 12.84 11.20
N SER A 284 -6.72 13.37 10.01
CA SER A 284 -6.22 12.56 8.90
C SER A 284 -4.70 12.62 8.85
N VAL A 285 -4.10 11.53 8.39
CA VAL A 285 -2.66 11.37 8.25
C VAL A 285 -2.35 11.12 6.80
N MET A 286 -1.64 12.07 6.18
CA MET A 286 -1.18 11.90 4.81
C MET A 286 0.23 11.32 4.82
N GLY A 287 0.39 10.18 4.15
CA GLY A 287 1.69 9.58 3.86
C GLY A 287 2.13 9.98 2.46
N PHE A 288 3.38 10.42 2.35
CA PHE A 288 4.01 10.80 1.10
C PHE A 288 5.30 10.01 0.93
N VAL A 289 5.50 9.43 -0.25
CA VAL A 289 6.73 8.71 -0.60
C VAL A 289 7.14 9.06 -2.03
N ALA A 290 8.41 9.43 -2.25
CA ALA A 290 8.95 9.80 -3.54
C ALA A 290 10.26 9.05 -3.84
N SER A 291 10.45 8.60 -5.07
CA SER A 291 11.72 8.03 -5.50
C SER A 291 12.77 9.12 -5.69
N VAL A 292 14.02 8.85 -5.30
CA VAL A 292 15.10 9.86 -5.36
C VAL A 292 16.29 9.50 -6.23
N ASN A 293 16.26 8.37 -6.93
CA ASN A 293 17.33 7.97 -7.86
C ASN A 293 16.76 7.42 -9.17
N SER A 294 17.60 7.36 -10.21
CA SER A 294 17.23 6.90 -11.56
C SER A 294 16.70 5.47 -11.60
N SER A 295 17.22 4.58 -10.74
CA SER A 295 16.78 3.18 -10.66
C SER A 295 15.47 2.98 -9.90
N LEU A 296 14.88 4.04 -9.35
CA LEU A 296 13.64 4.05 -8.55
C LEU A 296 13.67 3.04 -7.38
N THR A 297 14.81 2.96 -6.73
CA THR A 297 15.07 2.04 -5.60
C THR A 297 15.25 2.78 -4.29
N ARG A 298 15.67 4.05 -4.31
CA ARG A 298 15.77 4.88 -3.11
C ARG A 298 14.52 5.72 -2.94
N TRP A 299 14.01 5.77 -1.71
CA TRP A 299 12.74 6.41 -1.39
C TRP A 299 12.92 7.43 -0.29
N TYR A 300 12.37 8.63 -0.50
CA TYR A 300 12.20 9.66 0.50
C TYR A 300 10.75 9.67 0.97
N SER A 301 10.53 9.82 2.27
CA SER A 301 9.22 9.66 2.90
C SER A 301 8.94 10.73 3.94
N ARG A 302 7.70 11.23 3.92
CA ARG A 302 7.21 12.24 4.86
C ARG A 302 5.77 11.94 5.27
N VAL A 303 5.42 12.44 6.44
CA VAL A 303 4.07 12.34 7.00
C VAL A 303 3.67 13.73 7.41
N THR A 304 2.41 14.07 7.17
CA THR A 304 1.80 15.28 7.71
C THR A 304 0.48 14.92 8.35
N PHE A 305 0.25 15.42 9.57
CA PHE A 305 -1.03 15.33 10.23
C PHE A 305 -1.90 16.52 9.81
N GLN A 306 -3.18 16.25 9.58
CA GLN A 306 -4.13 17.23 9.06
C GLN A 306 -5.37 17.22 9.95
N THR A 307 -5.77 18.40 10.40
CA THR A 307 -7.09 18.63 11.00
C THR A 307 -8.15 18.80 9.90
N PRO A 308 -9.45 18.69 10.18
CA PRO A 308 -10.50 18.77 9.15
C PRO A 308 -10.62 20.16 8.53
N THR A 309 -10.13 21.16 9.26
CA THR A 309 -10.08 22.57 8.86
C THR A 309 -8.82 22.89 8.07
N GLU A 310 -7.80 22.03 8.11
CA GLU A 310 -6.58 22.20 7.33
C GLU A 310 -6.73 21.53 5.96
N GLU A 311 -6.32 22.25 4.93
CA GLU A 311 -6.35 21.74 3.57
C GLU A 311 -5.24 20.70 3.37
N LEU A 312 -5.62 19.51 2.89
CA LEU A 312 -4.71 18.43 2.49
C LEU A 312 -3.55 18.90 1.60
N ILE A 313 -3.81 19.97 0.86
CA ILE A 313 -2.95 20.57 -0.13
C ILE A 313 -1.70 21.22 0.49
N SER A 314 -1.81 21.82 1.67
CA SER A 314 -0.69 22.43 2.38
C SER A 314 0.40 21.40 2.72
N GLY A 315 -0.02 20.26 3.30
CA GLY A 315 0.90 19.16 3.63
C GLY A 315 1.57 18.58 2.38
N PHE A 316 0.82 18.45 1.28
CA PHE A 316 1.35 17.90 0.03
C PHE A 316 2.48 18.78 -0.51
N ARG A 317 2.28 20.11 -0.56
CA ARG A 317 3.33 21.06 -0.96
C ARG A 317 4.61 20.90 -0.14
N VAL A 318 4.49 20.85 1.19
CA VAL A 318 5.66 20.71 2.09
C VAL A 318 6.43 19.42 1.79
N CYS A 319 5.73 18.31 1.62
CA CYS A 319 6.35 17.03 1.30
C CYS A 319 7.03 17.02 -0.07
N LEU A 320 6.38 17.60 -1.10
CA LEU A 320 6.93 17.66 -2.45
C LEU A 320 8.20 18.53 -2.50
N LEU A 321 8.20 19.69 -1.86
CA LEU A 321 9.39 20.56 -1.81
C LEU A 321 10.57 19.86 -1.14
N ALA A 322 10.33 19.19 0.00
CA ALA A 322 11.38 18.44 0.68
C ALA A 322 11.90 17.27 -0.18
N ALA A 323 11.03 16.61 -0.95
CA ALA A 323 11.42 15.55 -1.87
C ALA A 323 12.24 16.06 -3.07
N LEU A 324 11.90 17.23 -3.62
CA LEU A 324 12.65 17.88 -4.69
C LEU A 324 14.05 18.28 -4.21
N GLN A 325 14.16 18.87 -3.01
CA GLN A 325 15.44 19.15 -2.37
C GLN A 325 16.26 17.88 -2.18
N LYS A 326 15.64 16.80 -1.67
CA LYS A 326 16.34 15.53 -1.49
C LYS A 326 16.80 14.92 -2.81
N TYR A 327 15.99 15.02 -3.85
CA TYR A 327 16.36 14.57 -5.19
C TYR A 327 17.55 15.36 -5.72
N HIS A 328 17.58 16.67 -5.53
CA HIS A 328 18.71 17.51 -5.91
C HIS A 328 19.98 17.16 -5.12
N GLU A 329 19.89 16.90 -3.81
CA GLU A 329 21.03 16.43 -3.00
C GLU A 329 21.64 15.13 -3.54
N VAL A 330 20.80 14.20 -4.01
CA VAL A 330 21.25 12.87 -4.47
C VAL A 330 21.76 12.88 -5.91
N ASN A 331 21.17 13.70 -6.78
CA ASN A 331 21.43 13.66 -8.23
C ASN A 331 22.16 14.90 -8.75
N HIS A 332 22.40 15.91 -7.91
CA HIS A 332 22.89 17.24 -8.27
C HIS A 332 22.06 17.96 -9.35
N ASN A 333 20.84 17.48 -9.60
CA ASN A 333 19.88 18.00 -10.57
C ASN A 333 18.46 17.75 -10.05
N LEU A 334 17.51 18.59 -10.44
CA LEU A 334 16.09 18.37 -10.16
C LEU A 334 15.49 17.36 -11.16
N PRO A 335 14.39 16.65 -10.83
CA PRO A 335 13.78 15.70 -11.75
C PRO A 335 13.11 16.43 -12.92
N GLU A 336 13.32 15.98 -14.16
CA GLU A 336 12.64 16.55 -15.32
C GLU A 336 11.19 16.08 -15.44
N LYS A 337 10.87 14.90 -14.88
CA LYS A 337 9.55 14.26 -14.99
C LYS A 337 9.11 13.80 -13.62
N ILE A 338 7.89 14.14 -13.24
CA ILE A 338 7.29 13.77 -11.97
C ILE A 338 5.97 13.04 -12.25
N VAL A 339 5.86 11.80 -11.78
CA VAL A 339 4.63 11.00 -11.88
C VAL A 339 4.07 10.80 -10.48
N VAL A 340 2.88 11.33 -10.22
CA VAL A 340 2.19 11.24 -8.94
C VAL A 340 1.08 10.19 -9.03
N TYR A 341 1.07 9.23 -8.10
CA TYR A 341 -0.04 8.31 -7.86
C TYR A 341 -0.74 8.66 -6.54
N ARG A 342 -2.00 9.09 -6.62
CA ARG A 342 -2.81 9.57 -5.49
C ARG A 342 -3.93 8.57 -5.16
N ASP A 343 -3.83 7.88 -4.03
CA ASP A 343 -4.82 6.88 -3.56
C ASP A 343 -5.80 7.49 -2.54
N GLY A 344 -7.08 7.09 -2.58
CA GLY A 344 -8.09 7.58 -1.63
C GLY A 344 -8.86 8.82 -2.08
N VAL A 345 -9.02 8.99 -3.39
CA VAL A 345 -9.87 10.04 -3.99
C VAL A 345 -11.09 9.38 -4.62
N SER A 346 -12.29 9.85 -4.24
CA SER A 346 -13.56 9.39 -4.84
C SER A 346 -13.92 10.17 -6.11
N ASP A 347 -14.83 9.64 -6.92
CA ASP A 347 -15.26 10.27 -8.18
C ASP A 347 -15.77 11.70 -7.98
N GLY A 348 -16.50 11.95 -6.89
CA GLY A 348 -17.01 13.28 -6.54
C GLY A 348 -15.93 14.30 -6.19
N GLN A 349 -14.68 13.87 -5.98
CA GLN A 349 -13.55 14.72 -5.61
C GLN A 349 -12.57 14.94 -6.78
N LEU A 350 -12.71 14.25 -7.92
CA LEU A 350 -11.73 14.33 -9.02
C LEU A 350 -11.53 15.77 -9.52
N LYS A 351 -12.63 16.51 -9.74
CA LYS A 351 -12.58 17.92 -10.15
C LYS A 351 -11.92 18.82 -9.10
N VAL A 352 -12.13 18.52 -7.82
CA VAL A 352 -11.50 19.30 -6.73
C VAL A 352 -9.99 19.07 -6.74
N VAL A 353 -9.54 17.83 -6.94
CA VAL A 353 -8.12 17.50 -7.06
C VAL A 353 -7.50 18.20 -8.27
N GLU A 354 -8.14 18.10 -9.43
CA GLU A 354 -7.69 18.76 -10.67
C GLU A 354 -7.59 20.29 -10.51
N GLN A 355 -8.60 20.93 -9.92
CA GLN A 355 -8.69 22.40 -9.86
C GLN A 355 -7.95 23.01 -8.67
N HIS A 356 -7.68 22.25 -7.60
CA HIS A 356 -7.09 22.79 -6.37
C HIS A 356 -5.78 22.11 -5.95
N GLU A 357 -5.66 20.78 -6.01
CA GLU A 357 -4.42 20.09 -5.61
C GLU A 357 -3.32 20.30 -6.67
N ILE A 358 -3.61 19.99 -7.94
CA ILE A 358 -2.60 20.00 -9.01
C ILE A 358 -1.98 21.39 -9.22
N PRO A 359 -2.74 22.51 -9.29
CA PRO A 359 -2.15 23.84 -9.46
C PRO A 359 -1.23 24.23 -8.30
N GLN A 360 -1.49 23.75 -7.09
CA GLN A 360 -0.62 24.02 -5.95
C GLN A 360 0.69 23.24 -6.01
N LEU A 361 0.68 22.02 -6.57
CA LEU A 361 1.92 21.31 -6.86
C LEU A 361 2.75 22.03 -7.93
N ILE A 362 2.09 22.58 -8.96
CA ILE A 362 2.77 23.37 -9.99
C ILE A 362 3.46 24.59 -9.38
N LYS A 363 2.77 25.31 -8.46
CA LYS A 363 3.38 26.41 -7.70
C LYS A 363 4.61 26.03 -6.89
N CYS A 364 4.78 24.74 -6.54
CA CYS A 364 5.99 24.29 -5.85
C CYS A 364 7.23 24.39 -6.76
N PHE A 365 7.05 24.29 -8.08
CA PHE A 365 8.14 24.33 -9.04
C PHE A 365 8.68 25.75 -9.23
N GLU A 366 7.80 26.76 -9.14
CA GLU A 366 8.16 28.18 -9.24
C GLU A 366 9.17 28.64 -8.18
N ILE A 367 9.30 27.91 -7.07
CA ILE A 367 10.31 28.17 -6.03
C ILE A 367 11.74 27.96 -6.55
N PHE A 368 11.91 27.11 -7.57
CA PHE A 368 13.20 26.83 -8.19
C PHE A 368 13.32 27.64 -9.49
N PRO A 369 14.24 28.62 -9.58
CA PRO A 369 14.35 29.47 -10.76
C PRO A 369 14.57 28.68 -12.05
N GLY A 370 13.74 28.91 -13.07
CA GLY A 370 13.85 28.26 -14.38
C GLY A 370 13.47 26.77 -14.40
N TYR A 371 12.83 26.25 -13.34
CA TYR A 371 12.46 24.84 -13.24
C TYR A 371 11.03 24.58 -13.71
N GLU A 372 10.91 23.90 -14.85
CA GLU A 372 9.62 23.54 -15.45
C GLU A 372 9.54 22.02 -15.73
N PRO A 373 9.38 21.19 -14.68
CA PRO A 373 9.30 19.75 -14.87
C PRO A 373 7.99 19.37 -15.55
N LYS A 374 8.01 18.22 -16.23
CA LYS A 374 6.78 17.61 -16.72
C LYS A 374 6.09 16.84 -15.61
N LEU A 375 4.81 17.11 -15.42
CA LEU A 375 3.98 16.49 -14.39
C LEU A 375 2.94 15.55 -15.00
N VAL A 376 2.81 14.37 -14.40
CA VAL A 376 1.72 13.42 -14.62
C VAL A 376 1.04 13.16 -13.27
N PHE A 377 -0.29 13.27 -13.21
CA PHE A 377 -1.06 13.05 -12.00
C PHE A 377 -2.14 11.99 -12.23
N ILE A 378 -2.01 10.86 -11.54
CA ILE A 378 -2.88 9.69 -11.68
C ILE A 378 -3.57 9.41 -10.33
N VAL A 379 -4.89 9.42 -10.32
CA VAL A 379 -5.69 8.95 -9.20
C VAL A 379 -5.81 7.43 -9.25
N VAL A 380 -5.60 6.78 -8.09
CA VAL A 380 -5.65 5.32 -7.94
C VAL A 380 -6.86 4.94 -7.09
N GLN A 381 -7.78 4.16 -7.67
CA GLN A 381 -8.99 3.70 -7.01
C GLN A 381 -9.01 2.16 -6.92
N LYS A 382 -8.86 1.65 -5.69
CA LYS A 382 -8.86 0.21 -5.39
C LYS A 382 -10.17 -0.30 -4.80
N ARG A 383 -11.12 0.57 -4.45
CA ARG A 383 -12.43 0.21 -3.89
C ARG A 383 -13.52 0.53 -4.91
N ILE A 384 -13.67 -0.34 -5.88
CA ILE A 384 -14.58 -0.19 -7.03
C ILE A 384 -15.52 -1.40 -7.11
N SER A 385 -16.67 -1.22 -7.77
CA SER A 385 -17.64 -2.29 -8.02
C SER A 385 -17.33 -3.09 -9.30
N THR A 386 -16.55 -2.52 -10.22
CA THR A 386 -16.16 -3.18 -11.47
C THR A 386 -15.41 -4.47 -11.20
N THR A 387 -15.85 -5.56 -11.81
CA THR A 387 -15.21 -6.88 -11.75
C THR A 387 -14.92 -7.33 -13.17
N LEU A 388 -13.71 -7.85 -13.41
CA LEU A 388 -13.29 -8.36 -14.71
C LEU A 388 -13.18 -9.89 -14.68
N TYR A 389 -13.54 -10.50 -15.81
CA TYR A 389 -13.45 -11.94 -16.02
C TYR A 389 -12.70 -12.22 -17.31
N SER A 390 -11.92 -13.30 -17.32
CA SER A 390 -11.44 -13.90 -18.56
C SER A 390 -12.48 -14.90 -19.04
N TRP A 391 -12.78 -14.87 -20.34
CA TRP A 391 -13.66 -15.84 -20.98
C TRP A 391 -12.80 -16.82 -21.80
N CYS A 392 -12.61 -18.03 -21.28
CA CYS A 392 -11.82 -19.09 -21.91
C CYS A 392 -12.59 -20.41 -21.89
N ALA A 393 -12.66 -21.12 -23.02
CA ALA A 393 -13.29 -22.44 -23.12
C ALA A 393 -14.72 -22.53 -22.50
N ASN A 394 -15.55 -21.51 -22.75
CA ASN A 394 -16.90 -21.35 -22.19
C ASN A 394 -16.98 -21.23 -20.66
N ASN A 395 -15.86 -20.93 -19.99
CA ASN A 395 -15.80 -20.72 -18.56
C ASN A 395 -15.31 -19.30 -18.22
N PHE A 396 -15.85 -18.77 -17.12
CA PHE A 396 -15.41 -17.51 -16.54
C PHE A 396 -14.31 -17.76 -15.52
N GLU A 397 -13.12 -17.24 -15.81
CA GLU A 397 -11.95 -17.32 -14.96
C GLU A 397 -11.50 -15.92 -14.54
N THR A 398 -10.53 -15.87 -13.62
CA THR A 398 -9.90 -14.61 -13.25
C THR A 398 -8.95 -14.16 -14.37
N PRO A 399 -8.97 -12.89 -14.80
CA PRO A 399 -8.00 -12.39 -15.76
C PRO A 399 -6.55 -12.55 -15.29
N PRO A 400 -5.62 -12.87 -16.20
CA PRO A 400 -4.21 -12.97 -15.84
C PRO A 400 -3.68 -11.59 -15.40
N PRO A 401 -2.65 -11.56 -14.54
CA PRO A 401 -1.96 -10.32 -14.22
C PRO A 401 -1.40 -9.63 -15.47
N GLY A 402 -1.39 -8.29 -15.45
CA GLY A 402 -1.07 -7.47 -16.62
C GLY A 402 -2.27 -7.17 -17.53
N THR A 403 -3.47 -7.71 -17.23
CA THR A 403 -4.68 -7.37 -18.00
C THR A 403 -5.03 -5.89 -17.84
N ILE A 404 -5.17 -5.20 -18.96
CA ILE A 404 -5.57 -3.80 -19.11
C ILE A 404 -6.92 -3.74 -19.84
N LEU A 405 -7.79 -2.85 -19.35
CA LEU A 405 -8.98 -2.42 -20.07
C LEU A 405 -9.09 -0.89 -20.02
N ASP A 406 -9.02 -0.26 -21.18
CA ASP A 406 -8.90 1.19 -21.38
C ASP A 406 -9.97 1.74 -22.35
N HIS A 407 -11.06 1.00 -22.56
CA HIS A 407 -12.17 1.41 -23.40
C HIS A 407 -13.51 0.78 -22.94
N THR A 408 -14.61 1.21 -23.56
CA THR A 408 -16.00 0.72 -23.38
C THR A 408 -16.62 0.97 -22.02
N ILE A 409 -15.96 0.60 -20.92
CA ILE A 409 -16.45 0.80 -19.53
C ILE A 409 -15.71 1.92 -18.79
N THR A 410 -14.80 2.61 -19.49
CA THR A 410 -14.04 3.76 -18.98
C THR A 410 -14.88 5.03 -18.97
N HIS A 411 -14.42 6.05 -18.26
CA HIS A 411 -15.07 7.35 -18.22
C HIS A 411 -15.06 8.05 -19.59
N LYS A 412 -16.13 8.82 -19.85
CA LYS A 412 -16.21 9.66 -21.05
C LYS A 412 -15.34 10.91 -20.95
N ASP A 413 -15.26 11.48 -19.75
CA ASP A 413 -14.66 12.81 -19.52
C ASP A 413 -13.18 12.73 -19.11
N TRP A 414 -12.67 11.54 -18.81
CA TRP A 414 -11.32 11.33 -18.30
C TRP A 414 -10.58 10.31 -19.16
N VAL A 415 -9.25 10.40 -19.17
CA VAL A 415 -8.41 9.31 -19.67
C VAL A 415 -8.16 8.36 -18.51
N ASP A 416 -8.72 7.16 -18.57
CA ASP A 416 -8.66 6.18 -17.49
C ASP A 416 -8.46 4.75 -18.02
N PHE A 417 -8.04 3.86 -17.12
CA PHE A 417 -7.88 2.45 -17.42
C PHE A 417 -7.99 1.60 -16.16
N TYR A 418 -8.40 0.35 -16.34
CA TYR A 418 -8.37 -0.69 -15.33
C TYR A 418 -7.14 -1.57 -15.53
N LEU A 419 -6.42 -1.90 -14.46
CA LEU A 419 -5.29 -2.81 -14.47
C LEU A 419 -5.45 -3.91 -13.41
N MET A 420 -5.32 -5.16 -13.86
CA MET A 420 -5.15 -6.35 -13.03
C MET A 420 -3.66 -6.57 -12.76
N ALA A 421 -3.08 -5.91 -11.77
CA ALA A 421 -1.63 -5.98 -11.57
C ALA A 421 -1.13 -7.27 -10.88
N HIS A 422 -2.00 -8.02 -10.20
CA HIS A 422 -1.61 -9.10 -9.29
C HIS A 422 -2.44 -10.35 -9.49
N HIS A 423 -1.87 -11.50 -9.11
CA HIS A 423 -2.57 -12.78 -9.14
C HIS A 423 -3.56 -12.90 -7.97
N ILE A 424 -4.80 -13.29 -8.28
CA ILE A 424 -5.85 -13.50 -7.28
C ILE A 424 -5.94 -14.99 -7.00
N ARG A 425 -5.58 -15.39 -5.78
CA ARG A 425 -5.58 -16.81 -5.37
C ARG A 425 -6.99 -17.34 -5.04
N GLN A 426 -7.85 -16.46 -4.54
CA GLN A 426 -9.21 -16.77 -4.11
C GLN A 426 -10.08 -15.53 -4.36
N GLY A 427 -11.30 -15.75 -4.84
CA GLY A 427 -12.24 -14.67 -5.20
C GLY A 427 -12.26 -14.35 -6.69
N CYS A 428 -12.89 -13.23 -7.04
CA CYS A 428 -13.05 -12.74 -8.41
C CYS A 428 -12.06 -11.62 -8.78
N GLY A 429 -11.99 -11.32 -10.08
CA GLY A 429 -11.09 -10.34 -10.68
C GLY A 429 -11.40 -8.89 -10.33
N PHE A 430 -10.89 -8.37 -9.19
CA PHE A 430 -11.01 -6.94 -8.85
C PHE A 430 -9.83 -6.12 -9.38
N PRO A 431 -10.01 -5.33 -10.46
CA PRO A 431 -8.95 -4.47 -10.95
C PRO A 431 -8.69 -3.30 -9.98
N THR A 432 -7.65 -2.55 -10.32
CA THR A 432 -7.46 -1.19 -9.82
C THR A 432 -7.75 -0.23 -10.97
N HIS A 433 -8.52 0.82 -10.69
CA HIS A 433 -8.88 1.85 -11.64
C HIS A 433 -7.92 3.03 -11.51
N TYR A 434 -7.40 3.52 -12.64
CA TYR A 434 -6.43 4.59 -12.73
C TYR A 434 -7.00 5.70 -13.61
N ILE A 435 -7.11 6.90 -13.05
CA ILE A 435 -7.69 8.07 -13.74
C ILE A 435 -6.60 9.12 -13.89
N LEU A 436 -6.27 9.47 -15.13
CA LEU A 436 -5.30 10.50 -15.45
C LEU A 436 -5.96 11.88 -15.38
N LEU A 437 -5.60 12.67 -14.37
CA LEU A 437 -6.12 14.04 -14.19
C LEU A 437 -5.25 15.10 -14.87
N TYR A 438 -3.96 14.84 -15.03
CA TYR A 438 -3.03 15.81 -15.63
C TYR A 438 -1.85 15.12 -16.28
N ASN A 439 -1.42 15.58 -17.46
CA ASN A 439 -0.27 15.04 -18.17
C ASN A 439 0.39 16.10 -19.08
N THR A 440 1.58 16.55 -18.69
CA THR A 440 2.43 17.44 -19.50
C THR A 440 3.70 16.74 -19.98
N ALA A 441 3.86 15.45 -19.68
CA ALA A 441 5.06 14.67 -19.99
C ALA A 441 5.08 14.05 -21.38
N ASN A 442 4.06 14.31 -22.22
CA ASN A 442 3.86 13.69 -23.53
C ASN A 442 3.97 12.15 -23.48
N LEU A 443 3.68 11.55 -22.32
CA LEU A 443 3.60 10.10 -22.19
C LEU A 443 2.25 9.65 -22.72
N THR A 444 2.27 8.72 -23.67
CA THR A 444 1.06 8.10 -24.22
C THR A 444 0.36 7.25 -23.14
N PRO A 445 -0.95 6.95 -23.30
CA PRO A 445 -1.64 6.05 -22.39
C PRO A 445 -0.93 4.69 -22.23
N ASP A 446 -0.39 4.11 -23.30
CA ASP A 446 0.36 2.85 -23.23
C ASP A 446 1.64 2.98 -22.37
N HIS A 447 2.39 4.07 -22.51
CA HIS A 447 3.55 4.34 -21.65
C HIS A 447 3.16 4.44 -20.17
N LEU A 448 2.04 5.10 -19.85
CA LEU A 448 1.55 5.24 -18.48
C LEU A 448 1.06 3.92 -17.90
N GLN A 449 0.35 3.11 -18.69
CA GLN A 449 -0.10 1.78 -18.29
C GLN A 449 1.09 0.85 -17.98
N ARG A 450 2.11 0.83 -18.85
CA ARG A 450 3.34 0.05 -18.66
C ARG A 450 4.14 0.54 -17.45
N LEU A 451 4.28 1.85 -17.28
CA LEU A 451 4.93 2.42 -16.10
C LEU A 451 4.19 2.04 -14.81
N THR A 452 2.86 2.14 -14.82
CA THR A 452 2.01 1.76 -13.67
C THR A 452 2.22 0.29 -13.31
N PHE A 453 2.22 -0.60 -14.31
CA PHE A 453 2.46 -2.02 -14.09
C PHE A 453 3.87 -2.29 -13.55
N LYS A 454 4.91 -1.65 -14.09
CA LYS A 454 6.28 -1.72 -13.55
C LYS A 454 6.35 -1.28 -12.10
N MET A 455 5.67 -0.20 -11.72
CA MET A 455 5.62 0.26 -10.32
C MET A 455 5.00 -0.77 -9.37
N CYS A 456 4.10 -1.63 -9.84
CA CYS A 456 3.52 -2.71 -9.03
C CYS A 456 4.52 -3.85 -8.71
N HIS A 457 5.72 -3.87 -9.32
CA HIS A 457 6.78 -4.84 -9.05
C HIS A 457 7.78 -4.38 -7.98
N LEU A 458 7.72 -3.12 -7.56
CA LEU A 458 8.77 -2.49 -6.74
C LEU A 458 8.47 -2.48 -5.23
N TYR A 459 7.47 -3.23 -4.75
CA TYR A 459 7.16 -3.28 -3.31
C TYR A 459 7.93 -4.39 -2.60
N TRP A 460 9.03 -4.01 -1.95
CA TRP A 460 10.03 -4.95 -1.42
C TRP A 460 9.59 -5.87 -0.28
N ASN A 461 8.48 -5.59 0.40
CA ASN A 461 7.93 -6.48 1.41
C ASN A 461 7.16 -7.67 0.81
N TRP A 462 6.97 -7.70 -0.52
CA TRP A 462 6.31 -8.78 -1.25
C TRP A 462 7.08 -9.07 -2.54
N PRO A 463 7.78 -10.21 -2.64
CA PRO A 463 8.51 -10.59 -3.84
C PRO A 463 7.57 -11.17 -4.92
N GLY A 464 6.74 -10.29 -5.43
CA GLY A 464 5.74 -10.50 -6.45
C GLY A 464 5.05 -9.18 -6.79
N THR A 465 4.13 -9.19 -7.75
CA THR A 465 3.36 -7.98 -8.01
C THR A 465 2.30 -7.73 -6.95
N ILE A 466 2.03 -6.44 -6.70
CA ILE A 466 0.97 -5.98 -5.80
C ILE A 466 -0.13 -5.23 -6.57
N ARG A 467 -1.29 -5.07 -5.93
CA ARG A 467 -2.49 -4.48 -6.56
C ARG A 467 -2.38 -3.02 -6.98
N VAL A 468 -1.53 -2.24 -6.31
CA VAL A 468 -1.34 -0.80 -6.53
C VAL A 468 0.16 -0.52 -6.68
N PRO A 469 0.58 0.60 -7.30
CA PRO A 469 1.99 0.98 -7.40
C PRO A 469 2.69 0.94 -6.03
N ALA A 470 3.93 0.46 -6.00
CA ALA A 470 4.79 0.46 -4.82
C ALA A 470 4.79 1.78 -4.04
N PRO A 471 4.95 2.97 -4.68
CA PRO A 471 4.91 4.24 -3.96
C PRO A 471 3.58 4.48 -3.21
N CYS A 472 2.42 4.13 -3.79
CA CYS A 472 1.14 4.20 -3.06
C CYS A 472 1.11 3.22 -1.88
N LYS A 473 1.62 2.01 -2.07
CA LYS A 473 1.64 1.00 -1.00
C LYS A 473 2.55 1.43 0.16
N TYR A 474 3.69 2.04 -0.15
CA TYR A 474 4.60 2.62 0.83
C TYR A 474 3.95 3.79 1.56
N ALA A 475 3.32 4.72 0.84
CA ALA A 475 2.58 5.85 1.43
C ALA A 475 1.48 5.37 2.39
N HIS A 476 0.69 4.38 1.99
CA HIS A 476 -0.34 3.77 2.86
C HIS A 476 0.27 3.11 4.11
N LYS A 477 1.38 2.37 3.96
CA LYS A 477 2.06 1.74 5.12
C LYS A 477 2.58 2.78 6.10
N LEU A 478 3.17 3.86 5.60
CA LEU A 478 3.69 4.97 6.38
C LEU A 478 2.56 5.75 7.09
N ALA A 479 1.49 6.09 6.37
CA ALA A 479 0.32 6.76 6.93
C ALA A 479 -0.36 5.91 8.00
N PHE A 480 -0.52 4.60 7.75
CA PHE A 480 -1.06 3.65 8.72
C PHE A 480 -0.20 3.53 9.96
N LEU A 481 1.13 3.38 9.83
CA LEU A 481 2.03 3.34 10.98
C LEU A 481 1.89 4.61 11.84
N SER A 482 1.89 5.76 11.18
CA SER A 482 1.89 7.05 11.85
C SER A 482 0.55 7.38 12.49
N GLY A 483 -0.56 7.08 11.82
CA GLY A 483 -1.91 7.29 12.36
C GLY A 483 -2.30 6.27 13.43
N GLN A 484 -2.00 4.99 13.23
CA GLN A 484 -2.48 3.92 14.14
C GLN A 484 -1.58 3.71 15.37
N TYR A 485 -0.26 3.90 15.22
CA TYR A 485 0.69 3.48 16.27
C TYR A 485 1.56 4.60 16.81
N LEU A 486 1.94 5.59 15.99
CA LEU A 486 2.80 6.70 16.46
C LEU A 486 1.98 7.87 17.00
N HIS A 487 0.89 8.21 16.32
CA HIS A 487 0.10 9.44 16.51
C HIS A 487 0.97 10.72 16.57
N SER A 488 2.09 10.72 15.82
CA SER A 488 3.08 11.78 15.71
C SER A 488 3.84 11.61 14.39
N GLU A 489 4.42 12.71 13.89
CA GLU A 489 5.34 12.63 12.76
C GLU A 489 6.60 11.85 13.16
N PRO A 490 7.06 10.90 12.33
CA PRO A 490 8.37 10.27 12.49
C PRO A 490 9.50 11.29 12.37
N ALA A 491 10.60 11.02 13.04
CA ALA A 491 11.81 11.82 13.00
C ALA A 491 12.40 11.88 11.57
N ILE A 492 12.84 13.08 11.17
CA ILE A 492 13.29 13.36 9.79
C ILE A 492 14.51 12.52 9.38
N GLN A 493 15.33 12.08 10.32
CA GLN A 493 16.51 11.23 10.11
C GLN A 493 16.18 9.83 9.56
N LEU A 494 14.90 9.46 9.55
CA LEU A 494 14.43 8.20 8.96
C LEU A 494 13.81 8.39 7.57
N SER A 495 13.68 9.64 7.09
CA SER A 495 12.92 9.97 5.89
C SER A 495 13.45 9.32 4.61
N ASP A 496 14.74 9.06 4.53
CA ASP A 496 15.48 8.42 3.44
C ASP A 496 15.54 6.87 3.55
N LYS A 497 14.78 6.28 4.47
CA LYS A 497 14.72 4.83 4.69
C LYS A 497 13.28 4.32 4.64
N LEU A 498 13.11 3.04 4.29
CA LEU A 498 11.82 2.35 4.38
C LEU A 498 11.56 1.81 5.80
N PHE A 499 11.81 2.62 6.84
CA PHE A 499 11.74 2.24 8.26
C PHE A 499 10.34 1.72 8.70
N PHE A 500 9.31 2.14 7.97
CA PHE A 500 7.89 1.86 8.23
C PHE A 500 7.41 0.49 7.72
N LEU A 501 8.28 -0.28 7.06
CA LEU A 501 7.92 -1.60 6.53
C LEU A 501 7.60 -2.67 7.56
#